data_AF-A0AA43A3G7-F1
#
_entry.id   AF-A0AA43A3G7-F1
#
_cell.length_a   1.000
_cell.length_b   1.000
_cell.length_c   1.000
_cell.angle_alpha   90.00
_cell.angle_beta   90.00
_cell.angle_gamma   90.00
#
_symmetry.space_group_name_H-M   'P 1'
#
loop_
_entity.id
_entity.type
_entity.pdbx_description
1 polymer ?
#
loop_
_entity_poly.entity_id
_entity_poly.type
_entity_poly.pdbx_seq_one_letter_code
_entity_poly.pdbx_strand_id
1 'polypeptide(L)'
;MTAYFRVLDTGILEGRLNIAIGQAIVEAHQQGQIPDTLRFLRFPPTALIGRHQALAQEVDLEYCRKNDIGVVRRITGGGAIFMEPGLLGWELAFHRRTLGVKYLPDLTREICEAAAEGISRLGVAARFRPRNDIEVDGRKISG
;
A
#
# COMPACT_ATOMS: atom_id res chain seq x y z
N MET A 1 2.66 -27.88 2.56
CA MET A 1 2.53 -26.97 3.71
C MET A 1 1.79 -25.74 3.24
N THR A 2 0.64 -25.44 3.82
CA THR A 2 -0.01 -24.14 3.63
C THR A 2 0.94 -23.07 4.15
N ALA A 3 1.47 -22.24 3.26
CA ALA A 3 2.35 -21.14 3.65
C ALA A 3 1.48 -20.08 4.34
N TYR A 4 1.66 -19.92 5.64
CA TYR A 4 0.98 -18.86 6.39
C TYR A 4 1.69 -17.54 6.13
N PHE A 5 0.92 -16.49 5.84
CA PHE A 5 1.44 -15.14 5.83
C PHE A 5 1.76 -14.71 7.26
N ARG A 6 2.96 -14.16 7.48
CA ARG A 6 3.24 -13.39 8.68
C ARG A 6 2.43 -12.09 8.63
N VAL A 7 1.65 -11.82 9.67
CA VAL A 7 0.88 -10.58 9.78
C VAL A 7 1.57 -9.63 10.75
N LEU A 8 1.81 -8.40 10.31
CA LEU A 8 2.39 -7.33 11.12
C LEU A 8 1.40 -6.15 11.18
N ASP A 9 1.19 -5.57 12.36
CA ASP A 9 0.66 -4.21 12.51
C ASP A 9 1.77 -3.36 13.11
N THR A 10 2.24 -2.38 12.34
CA THR A 10 3.34 -1.49 12.74
C THR A 10 2.85 -0.18 13.37
N GLY A 11 1.54 0.02 13.48
CA GLY A 11 0.96 1.22 14.05
C GLY A 11 1.22 2.46 13.20
N ILE A 12 1.30 3.62 13.88
CA ILE A 12 1.58 4.91 13.26
C ILE A 12 3.09 5.16 13.35
N LEU A 13 3.76 5.26 12.20
CA LEU A 13 5.19 5.55 12.12
C LEU A 13 5.46 6.70 11.17
N GLU A 14 6.58 7.40 11.39
CA GLU A 14 7.06 8.46 10.49
C GLU A 14 7.22 7.93 9.06
N GLY A 15 6.91 8.78 8.07
CA GLY A 15 6.79 8.36 6.68
C GLY A 15 8.05 7.71 6.10
N ARG A 16 9.24 8.25 6.31
CA ARG A 16 10.48 7.65 5.79
C ARG A 16 10.77 6.32 6.45
N LEU A 17 10.58 6.21 7.76
CA LEU A 17 10.71 4.93 8.47
C LEU A 17 9.73 3.88 7.93
N ASN A 18 8.47 4.26 7.70
CA ASN A 18 7.45 3.36 7.16
C ASN A 18 7.84 2.80 5.78
N ILE A 19 8.35 3.65 4.90
CA ILE A 19 8.83 3.24 3.57
C ILE A 19 10.10 2.39 3.67
N ALA A 20 11.03 2.73 4.57
CA ALA A 20 12.24 1.95 4.80
C ALA A 20 11.94 0.54 5.31
N ILE A 21 10.98 0.39 6.24
CA ILE A 21 10.53 -0.94 6.72
C ILE A 21 9.93 -1.76 5.57
N GLY A 22 9.13 -1.14 4.70
CA GLY A 22 8.54 -1.83 3.54
C GLY A 22 9.62 -2.35 2.58
N GLN A 23 10.64 -1.52 2.32
CA GLN A 23 11.79 -1.93 1.52
C GLN A 23 12.58 -3.07 2.20
N ALA A 24 12.85 -2.97 3.50
CA ALA A 24 13.55 -4.01 4.25
C ALA A 24 12.80 -5.35 4.26
N ILE A 25 11.46 -5.32 4.35
CA ILE A 25 10.63 -6.53 4.23
C ILE A 25 10.77 -7.15 2.84
N VAL A 26 10.73 -6.34 1.77
CA VAL A 26 10.92 -6.87 0.41
C VAL A 26 12.30 -7.49 0.24
N GLU A 27 13.36 -6.82 0.71
CA GLU A 27 14.74 -7.29 0.59
C GLU A 27 14.99 -8.57 1.41
N ALA A 28 14.52 -8.63 2.67
CA ALA A 28 14.66 -9.80 3.51
C ALA A 28 13.85 -11.00 2.97
N HIS A 29 12.67 -10.75 2.38
CA HIS A 29 11.86 -11.79 1.74
C HIS A 29 12.57 -12.36 0.51
N GLN A 30 13.15 -11.51 -0.34
CA GLN A 30 13.94 -11.93 -1.49
C GLN A 30 15.16 -12.78 -1.10
N GLN A 31 15.76 -12.51 0.06
CA GLN A 31 16.88 -13.28 0.61
C GLN A 31 16.44 -14.57 1.33
N GLY A 32 15.13 -14.86 1.38
CA GLY A 32 14.60 -16.05 2.06
C GLY A 32 14.71 -16.01 3.59
N GLN A 33 14.95 -14.84 4.18
CA GLN A 33 15.14 -14.67 5.63
C GLN A 33 13.81 -14.60 6.39
N ILE A 34 12.72 -14.27 5.70
CA ILE A 34 11.38 -14.10 6.27
C ILE A 34 10.33 -14.72 5.35
N PRO A 35 9.17 -15.15 5.90
CA PRO A 35 8.06 -15.67 5.10
C PRO A 35 7.31 -14.56 4.35
N ASP A 36 6.39 -14.97 3.47
CA ASP A 36 5.38 -14.07 2.88
C ASP A 36 4.72 -13.24 3.99
N THR A 37 4.58 -11.93 3.78
CA THR A 37 4.19 -10.98 4.82
C THR A 37 3.05 -10.09 4.37
N LEU A 38 2.02 -9.96 5.20
CA LEU A 38 1.01 -8.90 5.14
C LEU A 38 1.32 -7.90 6.26
N ARG A 39 1.52 -6.63 5.91
CA ARG A 39 1.74 -5.57 6.89
C ARG A 39 0.64 -4.53 6.82
N PHE A 40 0.07 -4.20 7.97
CA PHE A 40 -0.74 -3.02 8.21
C PHE A 40 0.14 -1.88 8.74
N LEU A 41 -0.10 -0.69 8.22
CA LEU A 41 0.70 0.50 8.49
C LEU A 41 -0.17 1.75 8.45
N ARG A 42 0.15 2.72 9.32
CA ARG A 42 -0.46 4.04 9.35
C ARG A 42 0.62 5.10 9.42
N PHE A 43 0.25 6.33 9.06
CA PHE A 43 1.17 7.45 8.96
C PHE A 43 0.63 8.62 9.79
N PRO A 44 1.49 9.49 10.35
CA PRO A 44 1.09 10.87 10.58
C PRO A 44 0.74 11.53 9.23
N PRO A 45 0.11 12.72 9.20
CA PRO A 45 -0.16 13.43 7.93
C PRO A 45 1.04 13.40 6.99
N THR A 46 0.93 12.68 5.86
CA THR A 46 2.04 12.40 4.96
C THR A 46 1.57 12.31 3.52
N ALA A 47 2.15 13.13 2.64
CA ALA A 47 2.04 12.97 1.19
C ALA A 47 3.08 11.94 0.70
N LEU A 48 2.58 10.86 0.10
CA LEU A 48 3.38 9.78 -0.47
C LEU A 48 3.43 9.92 -1.98
N ILE A 49 4.63 10.14 -2.51
CA ILE A 49 4.88 10.37 -3.94
C ILE A 49 5.25 9.06 -4.61
N GLY A 50 4.64 8.78 -5.77
CA GLY A 50 5.01 7.63 -6.58
C GLY A 50 6.46 7.71 -7.06
N ARG A 51 7.12 6.55 -7.19
CA ARG A 51 8.56 6.45 -7.54
C ARG A 51 8.97 7.33 -8.72
N HIS A 52 8.12 7.40 -9.75
CA HIS A 52 8.43 8.06 -11.02
C HIS A 52 7.81 9.46 -11.18
N GLN A 53 7.10 9.98 -10.18
CA GLN A 53 6.46 11.29 -10.30
C GLN A 53 7.40 12.45 -10.00
N ALA A 54 7.20 13.59 -10.68
CA ALA A 54 7.93 14.82 -10.43
C ALA A 54 7.37 15.51 -9.18
N LEU A 55 8.16 15.61 -8.12
CA LEU A 55 7.69 16.09 -6.80
C LEU A 55 6.93 17.42 -6.88
N ALA A 56 7.48 18.39 -7.61
CA ALA A 56 6.91 19.73 -7.74
C ALA A 56 5.58 19.80 -8.50
N GLN A 57 5.19 18.72 -9.21
CA GLN A 57 3.91 18.65 -9.92
C GLN A 57 2.80 17.99 -9.09
N GLU A 58 3.16 17.27 -8.02
CA GLU A 58 2.23 16.45 -7.26
C GLU A 58 1.81 17.06 -5.93
N VAL A 59 2.67 17.89 -5.34
CA VAL A 59 2.49 18.37 -3.97
C VAL A 59 2.91 19.83 -3.84
N ASP A 60 2.07 20.61 -3.17
CA ASP A 60 2.43 21.91 -2.63
C ASP A 60 3.34 21.73 -1.41
N LEU A 61 4.64 21.89 -1.64
CA LEU A 61 5.67 21.75 -0.60
C LEU A 61 5.58 22.84 0.47
N GLU A 62 5.12 24.04 0.11
CA GLU A 62 4.99 25.13 1.08
C GLU A 62 3.83 24.85 2.03
N TYR A 63 2.68 24.40 1.50
CA TYR A 63 1.55 23.95 2.29
C TYR A 63 1.94 22.79 3.22
N CYS A 64 2.67 21.79 2.68
CA CYS A 64 3.09 20.65 3.49
C CYS A 64 4.00 21.06 4.65
N ARG A 65 4.97 21.95 4.39
CA ARG A 65 5.86 22.49 5.43
C ARG A 65 5.12 23.30 6.48
N LYS A 66 4.11 24.10 6.09
CA LYS A 66 3.32 24.94 7.02
C LYS A 66 2.40 24.13 7.92
N ASN A 67 1.98 22.94 7.50
CA ASN A 67 1.01 22.10 8.20
C ASN A 67 1.63 20.82 8.78
N ASP A 68 2.96 20.76 8.91
CA ASP A 68 3.69 19.59 9.44
C ASP A 68 3.35 18.27 8.72
N ILE A 69 3.11 18.34 7.41
CA ILE A 69 2.84 17.17 6.57
C ILE A 69 4.17 16.60 6.06
N GLY A 70 4.43 15.33 6.36
CA GLY A 70 5.56 14.59 5.82
C GLY A 70 5.47 14.46 4.30
N VAL A 71 6.61 14.51 3.60
CA VAL A 71 6.66 14.29 2.15
C VAL A 71 7.68 13.20 1.87
N VAL A 72 7.23 12.07 1.32
CA VAL A 72 8.07 10.87 1.16
C VAL A 72 7.84 10.23 -0.20
N ARG A 73 8.91 9.82 -0.87
CA ARG A 73 8.84 9.05 -2.12
C ARG A 73 8.80 7.56 -1.81
N ARG A 74 7.84 6.84 -2.39
CA ARG A 74 7.69 5.40 -2.25
C ARG A 74 8.60 4.63 -3.20
N ILE A 75 8.91 3.38 -2.85
CA ILE A 75 9.66 2.44 -3.71
C ILE A 75 8.82 1.89 -4.86
N THR A 76 7.49 2.05 -4.79
CA THR A 76 6.51 1.62 -5.79
C THR A 76 6.06 2.79 -6.69
N GLY A 77 5.54 2.46 -7.87
CA GLY A 77 4.92 3.44 -8.78
C GLY A 77 3.52 3.87 -8.32
N GLY A 78 2.69 4.29 -9.27
CA GLY A 78 1.36 4.83 -9.00
C GLY A 78 1.38 6.34 -8.75
N GLY A 79 0.19 6.90 -8.49
CA GLY A 79 0.00 8.32 -8.22
C GLY A 79 0.37 8.73 -6.79
N ALA A 80 0.34 10.04 -6.55
CA ALA A 80 0.52 10.61 -5.23
C ALA A 80 -0.73 10.32 -4.38
N ILE A 81 -0.52 9.97 -3.11
CA ILE A 81 -1.59 9.73 -2.14
C ILE A 81 -1.29 10.47 -0.85
N PHE A 82 -2.35 10.85 -0.13
CA PHE A 82 -2.23 11.45 1.20
C PHE A 82 -2.68 10.42 2.23
N MET A 83 -1.85 10.23 3.27
CA MET A 83 -2.12 9.34 4.38
C MET A 83 -2.19 10.13 5.67
N GLU A 84 -3.05 9.69 6.58
CA GLU A 84 -3.20 10.26 7.92
C GLU A 84 -3.54 9.14 8.93
N PRO A 85 -3.53 9.40 10.24
CA PRO A 85 -3.73 8.36 11.26
C PRO A 85 -5.03 7.55 11.14
N GLY A 86 -6.07 8.15 10.56
CA GLY A 86 -7.36 7.50 10.30
C GLY A 86 -7.39 6.57 9.08
N LEU A 87 -6.36 6.59 8.23
CA LEU A 87 -6.28 5.79 7.00
C LEU A 87 -5.36 4.58 7.22
N LEU A 88 -5.96 3.37 7.16
CA LEU A 88 -5.23 2.12 7.24
C LEU A 88 -4.59 1.78 5.90
N GLY A 89 -3.26 1.81 5.84
CA GLY A 89 -2.49 1.24 4.75
C GLY A 89 -2.29 -0.27 4.94
N TRP A 90 -2.10 -0.97 3.83
CA TRP A 90 -1.71 -2.38 3.82
C TRP A 90 -0.73 -2.64 2.68
N GLU A 91 0.17 -3.61 2.87
CA GLU A 91 1.11 -4.05 1.85
C GLU A 91 1.34 -5.56 1.94
N LEU A 92 1.64 -6.16 0.80
CA LEU A 92 1.92 -7.58 0.66
C LEU A 92 3.33 -7.76 0.09
N ALA A 93 4.15 -8.57 0.77
CA ALA A 93 5.45 -9.02 0.30
C ALA A 93 5.42 -10.54 0.14
N PHE A 94 5.36 -11.01 -1.11
CA PHE A 94 5.31 -12.43 -1.45
C PHE A 94 5.84 -12.65 -2.87
N HIS A 95 6.17 -13.89 -3.20
CA HIS A 95 6.61 -14.22 -4.55
C HIS A 95 5.42 -14.27 -5.51
N ARG A 96 5.45 -13.59 -6.66
CA ARG A 96 4.34 -13.61 -7.65
C ARG A 96 3.85 -15.02 -8.04
N ARG A 97 4.76 -16.01 -7.97
CA ARG A 97 4.46 -17.44 -8.24
C ARG A 97 3.45 -18.03 -7.26
N THR A 98 3.29 -17.46 -6.07
CA THR A 98 2.33 -17.90 -5.05
C THR A 98 0.89 -17.82 -5.57
N LEU A 99 0.59 -16.84 -6.44
CA LEU A 99 -0.72 -16.72 -7.08
C LEU A 99 -0.77 -17.38 -8.48
N GLY A 100 0.35 -17.88 -9.00
CA GLY A 100 0.41 -18.47 -10.34
C GLY A 100 0.17 -17.49 -11.49
N VAL A 101 0.03 -16.19 -11.21
CA VAL A 101 -0.27 -15.15 -12.20
C VAL A 101 1.00 -14.67 -12.91
N LYS A 102 0.95 -14.61 -14.24
CA LYS A 102 2.08 -14.18 -15.09
C LYS A 102 2.15 -12.68 -15.28
N TYR A 103 1.01 -12.01 -15.46
CA TYR A 103 0.96 -10.60 -15.83
C TYR A 103 0.63 -9.71 -14.64
N LEU A 104 1.32 -8.57 -14.51
CA LEU A 104 1.13 -7.65 -13.40
C LEU A 104 -0.30 -7.08 -13.27
N PRO A 105 -1.02 -6.72 -14.36
CA PRO A 105 -2.40 -6.24 -14.24
C PRO A 105 -3.36 -7.28 -13.66
N ASP A 106 -3.18 -8.55 -14.03
CA ASP A 106 -3.99 -9.65 -13.51
C ASP A 106 -3.68 -9.88 -12.02
N LEU A 107 -2.40 -9.77 -11.64
CA LEU A 107 -1.97 -9.86 -10.25
C LEU A 107 -2.59 -8.74 -9.40
N THR A 108 -2.58 -7.50 -9.91
CA THR A 108 -3.24 -6.37 -9.23
C THR A 108 -4.74 -6.61 -9.07
N ARG A 109 -5.42 -7.07 -10.13
CA ARG A 109 -6.84 -7.41 -10.06
C ARG A 109 -7.13 -8.44 -8.99
N GLU A 110 -6.45 -9.58 -8.99
CA GLU A 110 -6.69 -10.67 -8.02
C GLU A 110 -6.49 -10.19 -6.57
N ILE A 111 -5.42 -9.42 -6.32
CA ILE A 111 -5.16 -8.87 -4.99
C ILE A 111 -6.28 -7.88 -4.59
N CYS A 112 -6.67 -6.97 -5.48
CA CYS A 112 -7.71 -5.98 -5.18
C CYS A 112 -9.09 -6.64 -5.00
N GLU A 113 -9.42 -7.67 -5.78
CA GLU A 113 -10.66 -8.44 -5.63
C GLU A 113 -10.68 -9.19 -4.29
N ALA A 114 -9.57 -9.83 -3.90
CA ALA A 114 -9.46 -10.49 -2.60
C ALA A 114 -9.58 -9.49 -1.43
N ALA A 115 -8.96 -8.32 -1.53
CA ALA A 115 -9.09 -7.27 -0.53
C ALA A 115 -10.52 -6.70 -0.46
N ALA A 116 -11.15 -6.45 -1.60
CA ALA A 116 -12.53 -5.96 -1.67
C ALA A 116 -13.54 -6.96 -1.10
N GLU A 117 -13.35 -8.26 -1.37
CA GLU A 117 -14.14 -9.34 -0.79
C GLU A 117 -13.96 -9.39 0.75
N GLY A 118 -12.73 -9.26 1.24
CA GLY A 118 -12.45 -9.16 2.67
C GLY A 118 -13.16 -7.98 3.34
N ILE A 119 -13.10 -6.80 2.71
CA ILE A 119 -13.80 -5.59 3.17
C ILE A 119 -15.33 -5.79 3.14
N SER A 120 -15.86 -6.46 2.12
CA SER A 120 -17.28 -6.78 1.98
C SER A 120 -17.80 -7.67 3.10
N ARG A 121 -16.99 -8.63 3.56
CA ARG A 121 -17.33 -9.47 4.73
C ARG A 121 -17.41 -8.69 6.03
N LEU A 122 -16.83 -7.49 6.09
CA LEU A 122 -16.94 -6.57 7.23
C LEU A 122 -18.14 -5.61 7.12
N GLY A 123 -19.00 -5.78 6.12
CA GLY A 123 -20.24 -5.01 5.95
C GLY A 123 -20.11 -3.76 5.06
N VAL A 124 -18.99 -3.58 4.36
CA VAL A 124 -18.78 -2.46 3.43
C VAL A 124 -18.79 -3.01 2.01
N ALA A 125 -19.78 -2.66 1.18
CA ALA A 125 -19.97 -3.18 -0.18
C ALA A 125 -18.87 -2.73 -1.17
N ALA A 126 -17.65 -3.22 -0.96
CA ALA A 126 -16.45 -2.87 -1.68
C ALA A 126 -16.27 -3.75 -2.90
N ARG A 127 -15.79 -3.15 -4.00
CA ARG A 127 -15.51 -3.86 -5.25
C ARG A 127 -14.26 -3.32 -5.91
N PHE A 128 -13.61 -4.17 -6.70
CA PHE A 128 -12.50 -3.76 -7.55
C PHE A 128 -12.99 -2.80 -8.65
N ARG A 129 -12.22 -1.73 -8.87
CA ARG A 129 -12.34 -0.81 -9.99
C ARG A 129 -10.99 -0.73 -10.73
N PRO A 130 -10.94 -1.09 -12.02
CA PRO A 130 -9.74 -0.90 -12.82
C PRO A 130 -9.25 0.56 -12.79
N ARG A 131 -7.95 0.80 -12.72
CA ARG A 131 -6.87 -0.19 -12.91
C ARG A 131 -6.40 -0.89 -11.61
N ASN A 132 -6.47 -0.22 -10.47
CA ASN A 132 -5.88 -0.68 -9.21
C ASN A 132 -6.65 -0.19 -7.97
N ASP A 133 -7.92 0.17 -8.14
CA ASP A 133 -8.70 0.81 -7.09
C ASP A 133 -9.70 -0.16 -6.46
N ILE A 134 -10.08 0.12 -5.22
CA ILE A 134 -11.24 -0.47 -4.57
C ILE A 134 -12.23 0.67 -4.31
N GLU A 135 -13.51 0.46 -4.60
CA GLU A 135 -14.55 1.47 -4.47
C GLU A 135 -15.80 0.98 -3.74
N VAL A 136 -16.56 1.95 -3.23
CA VAL A 136 -17.93 1.80 -2.72
C VAL A 136 -18.78 2.87 -3.42
N ASP A 137 -19.91 2.48 -4.01
CA ASP A 137 -20.84 3.40 -4.70
C ASP A 137 -20.16 4.34 -5.72
N GLY A 138 -19.18 3.84 -6.46
CA GLY A 138 -18.46 4.59 -7.48
C GLY A 138 -17.34 5.50 -6.95
N ARG A 139 -17.11 5.49 -5.63
CA ARG A 139 -16.12 6.32 -4.93
C ARG A 139 -14.96 5.46 -4.44
N LYS A 140 -13.75 5.88 -4.79
CA LYS A 140 -12.51 5.21 -4.39
C LYS A 140 -12.33 5.24 -2.87
N ILE A 141 -11.96 4.09 -2.31
CA ILE A 141 -11.60 3.92 -0.89
C ILE A 141 -10.18 3.35 -0.68
N SER A 142 -9.57 2.75 -1.71
CA SER A 142 -8.19 2.25 -1.69
C SER A 142 -7.59 2.33 -3.09
N GLY A 143 -6.26 2.48 -3.19
CA GLY A 143 -5.52 2.45 -4.46
C GLY A 143 -4.02 2.29 -4.32
#